data_AF-A0A132NJZ5-F1
#
_entry.id   AF-A0A132NJZ5-F1
#
_cell.length_a   1.000
_cell.length_b   1.000
_cell.length_c   1.000
_cell.angle_alpha   90.00
_cell.angle_beta   90.00
_cell.angle_gamma   90.00
#
_symmetry.space_group_name_H-M   'P 1'
#
loop_
_entity.id
_entity.type
_entity.pdbx_description
1 polymer ?
#
loop_
_entity_poly.entity_id
_entity_poly.type
_entity_poly.pdbx_seq_one_letter_code
_entity_poly.pdbx_strand_id
1 'polypeptide(L)'
;EGPPPARAWGEKNPEAAERLQAVRTAVAAIADEHRLPAENLLSPDSVRRLTWSPPEDLGEESIAAALRGLGAREWQIRLTAVAISKALKRLRTRREVEHD
;
A
#
# COMPACT_ATOMS: atom_id res chain seq x y z
N GLU A 1 16.40 2.02 8.78
CA GLU A 1 16.08 3.28 8.08
C GLU A 1 14.64 3.28 7.58
N GLY A 2 14.04 4.46 7.40
CA GLY A 2 12.69 4.62 6.86
C GLY A 2 12.73 5.26 5.47
N PRO A 3 11.65 5.17 4.69
CA PRO A 3 11.64 5.75 3.35
C PRO A 3 11.77 7.28 3.42
N PRO A 4 12.33 7.94 2.38
CA PRO A 4 12.51 9.40 2.36
C PRO A 4 11.16 10.13 2.48
N PRO A 5 11.13 11.45 2.72
CA PRO A 5 9.88 12.22 2.75
C PRO A 5 9.07 12.00 1.46
N ALA A 6 7.77 11.72 1.58
CA ALA A 6 6.91 11.32 0.45
C ALA A 6 6.92 12.33 -0.71
N ARG A 7 7.05 13.63 -0.38
CA ARG A 7 7.17 14.71 -1.37
C ARG A 7 8.31 14.53 -2.38
N ALA A 8 9.37 13.83 -1.99
CA ALA A 8 10.54 13.62 -2.83
C ALA A 8 10.43 12.35 -3.70
N TRP A 9 9.36 11.55 -3.55
CA TRP A 9 9.25 10.27 -4.25
C TRP A 9 8.94 10.44 -5.72
N GLY A 10 8.08 11.41 -6.08
CA GLY A 10 7.71 11.64 -7.49
C GLY A 10 8.92 11.86 -8.39
N GLU A 11 9.98 12.47 -7.87
CA GLU A 11 11.23 12.70 -8.60
C GLU A 11 12.23 11.54 -8.47
N LYS A 12 12.38 10.95 -7.27
CA LYS A 12 13.43 9.95 -6.99
C LYS A 12 13.04 8.51 -7.27
N ASN A 13 11.76 8.20 -7.09
CA ASN A 13 11.19 6.88 -7.32
C ASN A 13 9.70 7.05 -7.71
N PRO A 14 9.43 7.46 -8.96
CA PRO A 14 8.07 7.65 -9.47
C PRO A 14 7.22 6.40 -9.26
N GLU A 15 7.84 5.23 -9.35
CA GLU A 15 7.17 3.96 -9.15
C GLU A 15 6.66 3.77 -7.71
N ALA A 16 7.46 4.12 -6.70
CA ALA A 16 7.03 4.12 -5.32
C ALA A 16 5.91 5.16 -5.07
N ALA A 17 5.97 6.31 -5.75
CA ALA A 17 4.93 7.33 -5.65
C ALA A 17 3.58 6.83 -6.20
N GLU A 18 3.58 6.12 -7.33
CA GLU A 18 2.37 5.49 -7.88
C GLU A 18 1.80 4.42 -6.94
N ARG A 19 2.66 3.56 -6.38
CA ARG A 19 2.24 2.56 -5.37
C ARG A 19 1.61 3.23 -4.17
N LEU A 20 2.25 4.29 -3.65
CA LEU A 20 1.74 5.07 -2.53
C LEU A 20 0.34 5.61 -2.83
N GLN A 21 0.15 6.21 -4.01
CA GLN A 21 -1.14 6.77 -4.38
C GLN A 21 -2.23 5.69 -4.52
N ALA A 22 -1.92 4.58 -5.20
CA ALA A 22 -2.88 3.50 -5.38
C ALA A 22 -3.32 2.87 -4.05
N VAL A 23 -2.38 2.64 -3.13
CA VAL A 23 -2.68 2.11 -1.79
C VAL A 23 -3.48 3.12 -0.97
N ARG A 24 -3.14 4.41 -1.01
CA ARG A 24 -3.92 5.45 -0.31
C ARG A 24 -5.37 5.50 -0.79
N THR A 25 -5.60 5.41 -2.10
CA THR A 25 -6.95 5.35 -2.67
C THR A 25 -7.70 4.11 -2.19
N ALA A 26 -7.08 2.94 -2.19
CA ALA A 26 -7.71 1.70 -1.71
C ALA A 26 -8.07 1.77 -0.23
N VAL A 27 -7.16 2.27 0.63
CA VAL A 27 -7.39 2.42 2.07
C VAL A 27 -8.48 3.46 2.35
N ALA A 28 -8.48 4.58 1.62
CA ALA A 28 -9.49 5.62 1.78
C ALA A 28 -10.91 5.11 1.45
N ALA A 29 -11.05 4.29 0.41
CA ALA A 29 -12.34 3.71 0.05
C ALA A 29 -12.90 2.78 1.16
N ILE A 30 -12.06 1.94 1.77
CA ILE A 30 -12.47 1.08 2.87
C ILE A 30 -12.79 1.90 4.12
N ALA A 31 -11.99 2.94 4.40
CA ALA A 31 -12.22 3.83 5.52
C ALA A 31 -13.58 4.56 5.41
N ASP A 32 -13.94 5.00 4.21
CA ASP A 32 -15.24 5.60 3.89
C ASP A 32 -16.40 4.61 4.11
N GLU A 33 -16.27 3.37 3.60
CA GLU A 33 -17.26 2.29 3.81
C GLU A 33 -17.52 2.03 5.31
N HIS A 34 -16.46 2.06 6.12
CA HIS A 34 -16.54 1.86 7.57
C HIS A 34 -16.76 3.15 8.37
N ARG A 35 -16.93 4.30 7.71
CA ARG A 35 -17.15 5.63 8.32
C ARG A 35 -16.14 5.98 9.42
N LEU A 36 -14.85 5.78 9.12
CA LEU A 36 -13.76 6.11 10.03
C LEU A 36 -12.60 6.81 9.31
N PRO A 37 -11.78 7.62 10.01
CA PRO A 37 -10.59 8.23 9.41
C PRO A 37 -9.61 7.19 8.88
N ALA A 38 -9.04 7.41 7.69
CA ALA A 38 -8.14 6.44 7.04
C ALA A 38 -6.91 6.11 7.91
N GLU A 39 -6.41 7.07 8.68
CA GLU A 39 -5.32 6.91 9.63
C GLU A 39 -5.67 5.98 10.81
N ASN A 40 -6.95 5.83 11.13
CA ASN A 40 -7.43 4.85 12.12
C ASN A 40 -7.50 3.44 11.52
N LEU A 41 -7.69 3.33 10.19
CA LEU A 41 -7.65 2.06 9.47
C LEU A 41 -6.22 1.55 9.30
N LEU A 42 -5.33 2.37 8.77
CA LEU A 42 -3.90 2.08 8.64
C LEU A 42 -3.08 3.35 8.87
N SER A 43 -1.99 3.22 9.63
CA SER A 43 -1.13 4.37 9.88
C SER A 43 -0.50 4.87 8.57
N PRO A 44 -0.35 6.19 8.38
CA PRO A 44 0.33 6.75 7.21
C PRO A 44 1.77 6.22 7.03
N ASP A 45 2.46 5.88 8.13
CA ASP A 45 3.82 5.31 8.09
C ASP A 45 3.82 3.86 7.61
N SER A 46 2.86 3.03 8.04
CA SER A 46 2.70 1.65 7.55
C SER A 46 2.47 1.66 6.03
N VAL A 47 1.60 2.55 5.54
CA VAL A 47 1.32 2.72 4.11
C VAL A 47 2.58 3.16 3.35
N ARG A 48 3.33 4.14 3.87
CA ARG A 48 4.61 4.57 3.28
C ARG A 48 5.63 3.43 3.23
N ARG A 49 5.85 2.71 4.32
CA ARG A 49 6.86 1.63 4.37
C ARG A 49 6.51 0.50 3.42
N LEU A 50 5.25 0.06 3.42
CA LEU A 50 4.77 -0.99 2.53
C LEU A 50 4.94 -0.61 1.06
N THR A 51 4.64 0.63 0.69
CA THR A 51 4.70 1.07 -0.73
C THR A 51 6.10 1.43 -1.20
N TRP A 52 7.00 1.77 -0.28
CA TRP A 52 8.41 1.97 -0.56
C TRP A 52 9.14 0.65 -0.84
N SER A 53 8.93 -0.34 0.03
CA SER A 53 9.55 -1.66 -0.05
C SER A 53 8.47 -2.75 0.00
N PRO A 54 7.66 -2.88 -1.07
CA PRO A 54 6.63 -3.91 -1.11
C PRO A 54 7.29 -5.31 -1.13
N PRO A 55 6.60 -6.35 -0.63
CA PRO A 55 7.09 -7.71 -0.79
C PRO A 55 7.12 -8.12 -2.28
N GLU A 56 8.01 -9.05 -2.63
CA GLU A 56 8.15 -9.54 -4.01
C GLU A 56 6.85 -10.19 -4.51
N ASP A 57 6.28 -11.08 -3.69
CA ASP A 57 4.91 -11.54 -3.86
C ASP A 57 3.93 -10.50 -3.35
N LEU A 58 3.03 -10.03 -4.23
CA LEU A 58 1.97 -9.07 -3.88
C LEU A 58 0.65 -9.79 -3.56
N GLY A 59 0.67 -11.10 -3.31
CA GLY A 59 -0.43 -11.88 -2.78
C GLY A 59 -0.99 -11.32 -1.48
N GLU A 60 -2.26 -11.58 -1.21
CA GLU A 60 -2.96 -11.11 0.00
C GLU A 60 -2.20 -11.49 1.28
N GLU A 61 -1.76 -12.75 1.35
CA GLU A 61 -1.09 -13.29 2.53
C GLU A 61 0.28 -12.64 2.79
N SER A 62 1.03 -12.37 1.72
CA SER A 62 2.30 -11.63 1.76
C SER A 62 2.10 -10.18 2.21
N ILE A 63 1.07 -9.50 1.67
CA ILE A 63 0.70 -8.15 2.11
C ILE A 63 0.25 -8.14 3.57
N ALA A 64 -0.52 -9.15 4.00
CA ALA A 64 -0.94 -9.29 5.39
C ALA A 64 0.25 -9.49 6.34
N ALA A 65 1.22 -10.33 5.95
CA ALA A 65 2.46 -10.53 6.70
C ALA A 65 3.28 -9.23 6.81
N ALA A 66 3.42 -8.49 5.71
CA ALA A 66 4.11 -7.20 5.71
C ALA A 66 3.43 -6.18 6.63
N LEU A 67 2.09 -6.04 6.55
CA LEU A 67 1.32 -5.15 7.43
C LEU A 67 1.44 -5.53 8.90
N ARG A 68 1.43 -6.83 9.21
CA ARG A 68 1.65 -7.35 10.58
C ARG A 68 3.03 -6.97 11.10
N GLY A 69 4.07 -7.13 10.28
CA GLY A 69 5.44 -6.70 10.60
C GLY A 69 5.57 -5.19 10.82
N LEU A 70 4.68 -4.40 10.22
CA LEU A 70 4.57 -2.94 10.40
C LEU A 70 3.65 -2.54 11.57
N GLY A 71 3.16 -3.49 12.37
CA GLY A 71 2.36 -3.24 13.57
C GLY A 71 0.87 -3.04 13.33
N ALA A 72 0.35 -3.33 12.13
CA ALA A 72 -1.09 -3.31 11.87
C ALA A 72 -1.79 -4.43 12.68
N ARG A 73 -2.95 -4.11 13.24
CA ARG A 73 -3.76 -5.07 14.00
C ARG A 73 -4.50 -6.02 13.05
N GLU A 74 -4.83 -7.22 13.51
CA GLU A 74 -5.49 -8.24 12.68
C GLU A 74 -6.78 -7.75 12.01
N TRP A 75 -7.60 -6.95 12.69
CA TRP A 75 -8.82 -6.41 12.08
C TRP A 75 -8.51 -5.42 10.95
N GLN A 76 -7.45 -4.61 11.08
CA GLN A 76 -6.99 -3.68 10.03
C GLN A 76 -6.46 -4.46 8.83
N ILE A 77 -5.68 -5.51 9.09
CA ILE A 77 -5.13 -6.38 8.06
C ILE A 77 -6.26 -7.05 7.26
N ARG A 78 -7.23 -7.67 7.95
CA ARG A 78 -8.36 -8.33 7.30
C ARG A 78 -9.16 -7.40 6.39
N LEU A 79 -9.33 -6.14 6.78
CA LEU A 79 -10.05 -5.15 5.97
C LEU A 79 -9.24 -4.68 4.75
N THR A 80 -7.92 -4.61 4.86
CA THR A 80 -7.09 -3.88 3.88
C THR A 80 -6.24 -4.76 2.96
N ALA A 81 -5.83 -5.95 3.39
CA ALA A 81 -4.84 -6.76 2.66
C ALA A 81 -5.28 -7.11 1.23
N VAL A 82 -6.54 -7.52 1.04
CA VAL A 82 -7.10 -7.85 -0.28
C VAL A 82 -7.07 -6.66 -1.23
N ALA A 83 -7.55 -5.50 -0.78
CA ALA A 83 -7.66 -4.32 -1.62
C ALA A 83 -6.28 -3.77 -2.00
N ILE A 84 -5.34 -3.77 -1.05
CA ILE A 84 -3.95 -3.37 -1.29
C ILE A 84 -3.27 -4.32 -2.27
N SER A 85 -3.42 -5.65 -2.09
CA SER A 85 -2.89 -6.65 -3.02
C SER A 85 -3.39 -6.42 -4.44
N LYS A 86 -4.71 -6.23 -4.61
CA LYS A 86 -5.32 -5.95 -5.91
C LYS A 86 -4.79 -4.66 -6.54
N ALA A 87 -4.68 -3.60 -5.76
CA ALA A 87 -4.17 -2.31 -6.25
C ALA A 87 -2.72 -2.43 -6.76
N LEU A 88 -1.86 -3.08 -5.98
CA LEU A 88 -0.45 -3.25 -6.34
C LEU A 88 -0.25 -4.21 -7.51
N LYS A 89 -1.01 -5.32 -7.59
CA LYS A 89 -0.99 -6.23 -8.74
C LYS A 89 -1.40 -5.55 -10.04
N ARG A 90 -2.46 -4.73 -10.00
CA ARG A 90 -2.91 -3.94 -11.17
C ARG A 90 -1.82 -2.99 -11.67
N LEU A 91 -1.11 -2.31 -10.76
CA LEU A 91 0.02 -1.45 -11.13
C LEU A 91 1.14 -2.24 -11.80
N ARG A 92 1.49 -3.42 -11.25
CA ARG A 92 2.54 -4.28 -11.82
C ARG A 92 2.20 -4.72 -13.25
N THR A 93 0.99 -5.24 -13.44
CA THR A 93 0.54 -5.70 -14.77
C THR A 93 0.47 -4.57 -15.79
N ARG A 94 0.02 -3.36 -15.40
CA ARG A 94 0.03 -2.21 -16.31
C ARG A 94 1.44 -1.89 -16.80
N ARG A 95 2.44 -1.99 -15.92
CA ARG A 95 3.84 -1.74 -16.29
C ARG A 95 4.44 -2.79 -17.19
N GLU A 96 4.11 -4.06 -16.94
CA GLU A 96 4.53 -5.17 -17.81
C GLU A 96 4.05 -4.92 -19.25
N VAL A 97 2.79 -4.47 -19.41
CA VAL A 97 2.22 -4.13 -20.73
C VAL A 97 2.84 -2.86 -21.35
N GLU A 98 3.23 -1.87 -20.55
CA GLU A 98 3.86 -0.63 -21.05
C GLU A 98 5.32 -0.82 -21.50
N HIS A 99 5.97 -1.91 -21.09
CA HIS A 99 7.37 -2.21 -21.43
C HIS A 99 7.51 -3.22 -22.58
N ASP A 100 6.41 -3.81 -23.06
CA ASP A 100 6.33 -4.66 -24.26
C ASP A 100 6.07 -3.83 -25.53
#